data_AF-A0A9D6XTY4-F1
#
_entry.id   AF-A0A9D6XTY4-F1
#
_cell.length_a   1.000
_cell.length_b   1.000
_cell.length_c   1.000
_cell.angle_alpha   90.00
_cell.angle_beta   90.00
_cell.angle_gamma   90.00
#
_symmetry.space_group_name_H-M   'P 1'
#
loop_
_entity.id
_entity.type
_entity.pdbx_description
1 polymer ?
#
loop_
_entity_poly.entity_id
_entity_poly.type
_entity_poly.pdbx_seq_one_letter_code
_entity_poly.pdbx_strand_id
1 'polypeptide(L)'
;MLWKGFQKPKRLASNTDTLTDKYGQFSAQPFERGFGTTIGNALRRVLLSSIEGAAITAVKIEGVLHEFSSIPGVVEDATDIILNLKQIPLKLSVEGPKTLHLVVDKPGEVTSRMIQEDADVEILDKDGYIATVSEGGSLRIEMRVKIGRGYVSAEKNFDEDLPIGYIPVDSVHSPIRKVNYAVDAARLGQMTDYDKLTLDVWTNGAVAPVDAVGLAAKLIKDHMTIFINFEEAPEAEELTHEKPVTIRNENLDRSVEELELSVRSYNCLKNANISTIRELVQKSEQEMLKTKNFGRKSLNEIKEILSAMGLTLGMKFDEKGAPVFPEPHAPSPEV
;
A
#
# COMPACT_ATOMS: atom_id res chain seq x y z
N MET A 1 6.87 20.48 14.19
CA MET A 1 6.24 19.42 13.37
C MET A 1 6.80 19.57 11.96
N LEU A 2 7.75 18.71 11.58
CA LEU A 2 8.75 19.02 10.56
C LEU A 2 8.23 19.18 9.13
N TRP A 3 6.97 18.84 8.82
CA TRP A 3 6.44 18.84 7.45
C TRP A 3 4.99 19.32 7.33
N LYS A 4 4.58 20.35 8.10
CA LYS A 4 3.22 20.93 7.96
C LYS A 4 2.98 21.40 6.53
N GLY A 5 2.03 20.77 5.83
CA GLY A 5 1.58 21.15 4.49
C GLY A 5 2.10 20.28 3.34
N PHE A 6 3.08 19.40 3.59
CA PHE A 6 3.63 18.52 2.55
C PHE A 6 2.63 17.43 2.17
N GLN A 7 2.19 17.39 0.92
CA GLN A 7 1.21 16.40 0.47
C GLN A 7 1.86 15.03 0.25
N LYS A 8 1.27 14.01 0.87
CA LYS A 8 1.62 12.60 0.69
C LYS A 8 0.37 11.83 0.24
N PRO A 9 0.47 10.93 -0.75
CA PRO A 9 -0.65 10.06 -1.11
C PRO A 9 -1.04 9.15 0.06
N LYS A 10 -2.34 9.03 0.32
CA LYS A 10 -2.86 8.21 1.42
C LYS A 10 -3.08 6.74 1.04
N ARG A 11 -3.19 6.43 -0.25
CA ARG A 11 -3.42 5.08 -0.77
C ARG A 11 -2.77 4.88 -2.12
N LEU A 12 -2.41 3.64 -2.39
CA LEU A 12 -2.10 3.15 -3.73
C LEU A 12 -3.40 2.65 -4.36
N ALA A 13 -3.80 3.21 -5.50
CA ALA A 13 -4.94 2.74 -6.27
C ALA A 13 -4.48 1.74 -7.33
N SER A 14 -5.06 0.55 -7.35
CA SER A 14 -4.86 -0.43 -8.43
C SER A 14 -5.99 -0.30 -9.46
N ASN A 15 -5.65 -0.43 -10.75
CA ASN A 15 -6.64 -0.57 -11.81
C ASN A 15 -7.14 -2.02 -11.83
N THR A 16 -8.30 -2.27 -11.23
CA THR A 16 -8.88 -3.61 -11.11
C THR A 16 -9.30 -4.19 -12.47
N ASP A 17 -9.62 -3.36 -13.45
CA ASP A 17 -10.11 -3.81 -14.76
C ASP A 17 -9.00 -4.47 -15.59
N THR A 18 -7.75 -4.06 -15.36
CA THR A 18 -6.58 -4.59 -16.06
C THR A 18 -5.70 -5.49 -15.20
N LEU A 19 -6.03 -5.66 -13.92
CA LEU A 19 -5.21 -6.42 -12.98
C LEU A 19 -5.29 -7.92 -13.30
N THR A 20 -4.12 -8.54 -13.42
CA THR A 20 -3.95 -9.98 -13.61
C THR A 20 -2.80 -10.47 -12.74
N ASP A 21 -2.59 -11.79 -12.66
CA ASP A 21 -1.47 -12.37 -11.90
C ASP A 21 -0.09 -12.00 -12.47
N LYS A 22 -0.03 -11.55 -13.73
CA LYS A 22 1.21 -11.20 -14.43
C LYS A 22 1.34 -9.71 -14.77
N TYR A 23 0.29 -8.92 -14.57
CA TYR A 23 0.30 -7.50 -14.88
C TYR A 23 -0.57 -6.69 -13.91
N GLY A 24 -0.04 -5.56 -13.44
CA GLY A 24 -0.78 -4.60 -12.62
C GLY A 24 -0.42 -3.15 -12.96
N GLN A 25 -1.44 -2.30 -12.99
CA GLN A 25 -1.30 -0.86 -13.08
C GLN A 25 -1.68 -0.22 -11.75
N PHE A 26 -0.79 0.60 -11.22
CA PHE A 26 -0.92 1.24 -9.91
C PHE A 26 -0.79 2.75 -10.07
N SER A 27 -1.55 3.52 -9.30
CA SER A 27 -1.42 4.97 -9.28
C SER A 27 -1.48 5.53 -7.86
N ALA A 28 -0.70 6.56 -7.61
CA ALA A 28 -0.67 7.28 -6.35
C ALA A 28 -0.62 8.78 -6.60
N GLN A 29 -1.46 9.51 -5.86
CA GLN A 29 -1.60 10.96 -5.88
C GLN A 29 -2.23 11.42 -4.55
N PRO A 30 -2.02 12.68 -4.11
CA PRO A 30 -1.14 13.69 -4.70
C PRO A 30 0.30 13.57 -4.18
N PHE A 31 1.28 13.67 -5.08
CA PHE A 31 2.69 13.90 -4.72
C PHE A 31 3.04 15.37 -4.93
N GLU A 32 3.98 15.89 -4.13
CA GLU A 32 4.61 17.17 -4.45
C GLU A 32 5.35 17.12 -5.79
N ARG A 33 5.47 18.27 -6.46
CA ARG A 33 6.13 18.37 -7.75
C ARG A 33 7.55 17.80 -7.72
N GLY A 34 7.85 16.87 -8.61
CA GLY A 34 9.14 16.17 -8.73
C GLY A 34 9.26 14.89 -7.89
N PHE A 35 8.40 14.69 -6.90
CA PHE A 35 8.38 13.45 -6.11
C PHE A 35 7.85 12.27 -6.93
N GLY A 36 6.93 12.51 -7.88
CA GLY A 36 6.44 11.46 -8.79
C GLY A 36 7.59 10.80 -9.56
N THR A 37 8.47 11.60 -10.15
CA THR A 37 9.65 11.12 -10.89
C THR A 37 10.67 10.43 -9.97
N THR A 38 10.90 11.01 -8.79
CA THR A 38 11.88 10.47 -7.83
C THR A 38 11.47 9.08 -7.35
N ILE A 39 10.21 8.94 -6.91
CA ILE A 39 9.67 7.68 -6.41
C ILE A 39 9.50 6.67 -7.54
N GLY A 40 8.98 7.10 -8.70
CA GLY A 40 8.81 6.25 -9.88
C GLY A 40 10.12 5.63 -10.35
N ASN A 41 11.17 6.44 -10.44
CA ASN A 41 12.49 5.95 -10.84
C ASN A 41 13.11 5.01 -9.79
N ALA A 42 12.97 5.32 -8.50
CA ALA A 42 13.46 4.47 -7.42
C ALA A 42 12.77 3.09 -7.43
N LEU A 43 11.43 3.06 -7.49
CA LEU A 43 10.65 1.83 -7.57
C LEU A 43 11.01 1.02 -8.81
N ARG A 44 11.10 1.66 -9.99
CA ARG A 44 11.49 0.98 -11.23
C ARG A 44 12.83 0.29 -11.12
N ARG A 45 13.84 0.94 -10.53
CA ARG A 45 15.17 0.35 -10.34
C ARG A 45 15.11 -0.88 -9.45
N VAL A 46 14.48 -0.75 -8.29
CA VAL A 46 14.40 -1.84 -7.30
C VAL A 46 13.60 -3.03 -7.81
N LEU A 47 12.47 -2.78 -8.49
CA LEU A 47 11.64 -3.82 -9.10
C LEU A 47 12.44 -4.66 -10.10
N LEU A 48 13.24 -4.03 -10.95
CA LEU A 48 14.01 -4.75 -11.98
C LEU A 48 15.24 -5.47 -11.41
N SER A 49 15.87 -4.97 -10.34
CA SER A 49 17.15 -5.47 -9.85
C SER A 49 17.07 -6.41 -8.64
N SER A 50 16.11 -6.20 -7.74
CA SER A 50 16.26 -6.66 -6.35
C SER A 50 15.13 -7.55 -5.85
N ILE A 51 14.07 -7.74 -6.64
CA ILE A 51 13.03 -8.72 -6.32
C ILE A 51 13.59 -10.12 -6.50
N GLU A 52 13.37 -10.97 -5.50
CA GLU A 52 13.83 -12.34 -5.49
C GLU A 52 13.01 -13.22 -6.43
N GLY A 53 13.70 -14.15 -7.07
CA GLY A 53 13.08 -15.14 -7.95
C GLY A 53 13.94 -16.38 -8.11
N ALA A 54 13.32 -17.43 -8.62
CA ALA A 54 13.98 -18.71 -8.86
C ALA A 54 14.44 -18.81 -10.32
N ALA A 55 15.62 -19.40 -10.53
CA ALA A 55 16.15 -19.68 -11.85
C ALA A 55 17.00 -20.95 -11.85
N ILE A 56 17.16 -21.56 -13.03
CA ILE A 56 18.06 -22.70 -13.25
C ILE A 56 19.49 -22.16 -13.27
N THR A 57 20.36 -22.72 -12.42
CA THR A 57 21.76 -22.30 -12.27
C THR A 57 22.76 -23.27 -12.88
N ALA A 58 22.37 -24.55 -13.02
CA ALA A 58 23.19 -25.56 -13.68
C ALA A 58 22.31 -26.63 -14.30
N VAL A 59 22.77 -27.24 -15.40
CA VAL A 59 22.09 -28.35 -16.07
C VAL A 59 23.05 -29.50 -16.31
N LYS A 60 22.56 -30.72 -16.29
CA LYS A 60 23.28 -31.92 -16.68
C LYS A 60 22.42 -32.67 -17.67
N ILE A 61 22.93 -32.83 -18.88
CA ILE A 61 22.24 -33.53 -19.96
C ILE A 61 22.99 -34.84 -20.21
N GLU A 62 22.26 -35.96 -20.26
CA GLU A 62 22.88 -37.28 -20.47
C GLU A 62 23.63 -37.34 -21.80
N GLY A 63 24.89 -37.79 -21.76
CA GLY A 63 25.75 -37.90 -22.95
C GLY A 63 26.38 -36.58 -23.41
N VAL A 64 26.14 -35.46 -22.72
CA VAL A 64 26.70 -34.14 -23.03
C VAL A 64 27.77 -33.77 -22.02
N LEU A 65 28.96 -33.38 -22.51
CA LEU A 65 30.09 -32.97 -21.67
C LEU A 65 30.25 -31.44 -21.58
N HIS A 66 29.77 -30.70 -22.58
CA HIS A 66 29.87 -29.24 -22.68
C HIS A 66 28.71 -28.66 -23.50
N GLU A 67 28.41 -27.36 -23.35
CA GLU A 67 27.22 -26.72 -23.93
C GLU A 67 27.15 -26.74 -25.47
N PHE A 68 28.28 -26.91 -26.16
CA PHE A 68 28.34 -26.95 -27.64
C PHE A 68 28.15 -28.36 -28.25
N SER A 69 27.70 -29.34 -27.46
CA SER A 69 27.53 -30.71 -27.94
C SER A 69 26.18 -30.91 -28.63
N SER A 70 26.18 -31.65 -29.73
CA SER A 70 24.95 -32.21 -30.32
C SER A 70 24.46 -33.42 -29.53
N ILE A 71 23.15 -33.60 -29.43
CA ILE A 71 22.54 -34.73 -28.72
C ILE A 71 21.94 -35.71 -29.74
N PRO A 72 22.46 -36.95 -29.85
CA PRO A 72 21.91 -37.93 -30.78
C PRO A 72 20.43 -38.22 -30.52
N GLY A 73 19.61 -38.13 -31.58
CA GLY A 73 18.17 -38.40 -31.48
C GLY A 73 17.33 -37.22 -30.97
N VAL A 74 17.92 -36.03 -30.82
CA VAL A 74 17.22 -34.77 -30.52
C VAL A 74 17.51 -33.77 -31.65
N VAL A 75 16.54 -32.94 -32.00
CA VAL A 75 16.67 -31.98 -33.11
C VAL A 75 17.56 -30.80 -32.72
N GLU A 76 17.40 -30.31 -31.49
CA GLU A 76 18.14 -29.18 -30.91
C GLU A 76 19.49 -29.62 -30.33
N ASP A 77 20.45 -28.69 -30.30
CA ASP A 77 21.72 -28.91 -29.60
C ASP A 77 21.62 -28.56 -28.10
N ALA A 78 22.68 -28.84 -27.34
CA ALA A 78 22.68 -28.55 -25.92
C ALA A 78 22.58 -27.05 -25.60
N THR A 79 23.03 -26.16 -26.49
CA THR A 79 22.95 -24.71 -26.32
C THR A 79 21.50 -24.24 -26.43
N ASP A 80 20.79 -24.68 -27.47
CA ASP A 80 19.38 -24.37 -27.70
C ASP A 80 18.52 -24.84 -26.54
N ILE A 81 18.75 -26.07 -26.05
CA ILE A 81 18.05 -26.60 -24.88
C ILE A 81 18.32 -25.75 -23.64
N ILE A 82 19.59 -25.38 -23.38
CA ILE A 82 19.95 -24.49 -22.26
C ILE A 82 19.22 -23.14 -22.37
N LEU A 83 19.17 -22.54 -23.55
CA LEU A 83 18.49 -21.26 -23.79
C LEU A 83 16.98 -21.37 -23.56
N ASN A 84 16.35 -22.46 -23.99
CA ASN A 84 14.93 -22.72 -23.78
C ASN A 84 14.61 -22.94 -22.30
N LEU A 85 15.42 -23.74 -21.59
CA LEU A 85 15.27 -23.98 -20.16
C LEU A 85 15.34 -22.68 -19.34
N LYS A 86 16.24 -21.75 -19.70
CA LYS A 86 16.36 -20.45 -19.02
C LYS A 86 15.11 -19.56 -19.13
N GLN A 87 14.27 -19.77 -20.15
CA GLN A 87 13.06 -18.97 -20.34
C GLN A 87 11.90 -19.41 -19.42
N ILE A 88 11.96 -20.63 -18.89
CA ILE A 88 10.90 -21.23 -18.09
C ILE A 88 10.77 -20.48 -16.75
N PRO A 89 9.60 -19.87 -16.46
CA PRO A 89 9.35 -19.22 -15.19
C PRO A 89 9.08 -20.27 -14.09
N LEU A 90 9.86 -20.17 -13.01
CA LEU A 90 9.85 -21.09 -11.88
C LEU A 90 9.52 -20.34 -10.58
N LYS A 91 8.88 -21.02 -9.65
CA LYS A 91 8.69 -20.58 -8.27
C LYS A 91 9.23 -21.66 -7.33
N LEU A 92 10.07 -21.26 -6.39
CA LEU A 92 10.69 -22.13 -5.40
C LEU A 92 10.26 -21.67 -4.01
N SER A 93 9.72 -22.59 -3.21
CA SER A 93 9.14 -22.29 -1.90
C SER A 93 10.11 -22.48 -0.74
N VAL A 94 11.26 -23.10 -0.97
CA VAL A 94 12.27 -23.40 0.06
C VAL A 94 13.56 -22.62 -0.16
N GLU A 95 14.24 -22.30 0.92
CA GLU A 95 15.59 -21.77 0.88
C GLU A 95 16.59 -22.89 0.58
N GLY A 96 17.35 -22.74 -0.51
CA GLY A 96 18.39 -23.68 -0.91
C GLY A 96 18.23 -24.23 -2.33
N PRO A 97 19.23 -24.94 -2.83
CA PRO A 97 19.18 -25.56 -4.15
C PRO A 97 18.24 -26.77 -4.18
N LYS A 98 17.50 -26.90 -5.28
CA LYS A 98 16.70 -28.10 -5.61
C LYS A 98 17.06 -28.61 -6.99
N THR A 99 16.93 -29.92 -7.19
CA THR A 99 17.18 -30.55 -8.49
C THR A 99 15.86 -31.06 -9.06
N LEU A 100 15.57 -30.69 -10.31
CA LEU A 100 14.46 -31.21 -11.08
C LEU A 100 14.98 -32.18 -12.14
N HIS A 101 14.09 -33.06 -12.60
CA HIS A 101 14.40 -34.06 -13.60
C HIS A 101 13.40 -34.00 -14.76
N LEU A 102 13.92 -34.16 -15.98
CA LEU A 102 13.14 -34.32 -17.20
C LEU A 102 13.61 -35.61 -17.87
N VAL A 103 12.70 -36.56 -18.09
CA VAL A 103 12.99 -37.85 -18.71
C VAL A 103 11.97 -38.12 -19.80
N VAL A 104 12.43 -38.21 -21.04
CA VAL A 104 11.60 -38.47 -22.21
C VAL A 104 12.25 -39.55 -23.07
N ASP A 105 11.56 -40.69 -23.21
CA ASP A 105 12.03 -41.82 -24.02
C ASP A 105 11.14 -42.07 -25.26
N LYS A 106 10.25 -41.13 -25.60
CA LYS A 106 9.32 -41.23 -26.73
C LYS A 106 9.55 -40.10 -27.73
N PRO A 107 9.34 -40.35 -29.03
CA PRO A 107 9.42 -39.31 -30.03
C PRO A 107 8.31 -38.27 -29.84
N GLY A 108 8.62 -37.01 -30.09
CA GLY A 108 7.67 -35.89 -30.00
C GLY A 108 8.28 -34.61 -29.42
N GLU A 109 7.45 -33.57 -29.35
CA GLU A 109 7.80 -32.29 -28.74
C GLU A 109 7.86 -32.42 -27.22
N VAL A 110 8.93 -31.89 -26.65
CA VAL A 110 9.19 -31.84 -25.20
C VAL A 110 8.88 -30.43 -24.72
N THR A 111 7.95 -30.34 -23.78
CA THR A 111 7.52 -29.07 -23.16
C THR A 111 7.84 -29.06 -21.68
N SER A 112 7.81 -27.87 -21.06
CA SER A 112 8.04 -27.67 -19.63
C SER A 112 7.08 -28.45 -18.73
N ARG A 113 5.90 -28.84 -19.23
CA ARG A 113 4.97 -29.75 -18.53
C ARG A 113 5.54 -31.13 -18.24
N MET A 114 6.52 -31.58 -19.03
CA MET A 114 7.12 -32.90 -18.88
C MET A 114 8.22 -32.94 -17.81
N ILE A 115 8.61 -31.78 -17.26
CA ILE A 115 9.54 -31.70 -16.14
C ILE A 115 8.83 -32.24 -14.90
N GLN A 116 9.52 -33.11 -14.16
CA GLN A 116 9.01 -33.68 -12.92
C GLN A 116 9.05 -32.61 -11.83
N GLU A 117 7.87 -32.16 -11.42
CA GLU A 117 7.70 -31.19 -10.34
C GLU A 117 7.97 -31.84 -8.98
N ASP A 118 8.67 -31.10 -8.13
CA ASP A 118 8.80 -31.38 -6.70
C ASP A 118 7.74 -30.54 -5.95
N ALA A 119 7.33 -30.96 -4.75
CA ALA A 119 6.37 -30.22 -3.93
C ALA A 119 6.82 -28.77 -3.63
N ASP A 120 8.13 -28.53 -3.63
CA ASP A 120 8.73 -27.24 -3.35
C ASP A 120 8.94 -26.36 -4.59
N VAL A 121 8.78 -26.90 -5.81
CA VAL A 121 9.09 -26.22 -7.07
C VAL A 121 7.89 -26.26 -8.01
N GLU A 122 7.38 -25.08 -8.35
CA GLU A 122 6.26 -24.91 -9.26
C GLU A 122 6.73 -24.33 -10.60
N ILE A 123 6.38 -25.00 -11.69
CA ILE A 123 6.62 -24.49 -13.05
C ILE A 123 5.40 -23.69 -13.49
N LEU A 124 5.56 -22.39 -13.70
CA LEU A 124 4.42 -21.47 -13.89
C LEU A 124 3.91 -21.44 -15.33
N ASP A 125 4.75 -21.82 -16.30
CA ASP A 125 4.38 -21.96 -17.70
C ASP A 125 4.65 -23.40 -18.14
N LYS A 126 3.57 -24.12 -18.46
CA LYS A 126 3.61 -25.55 -18.85
C LYS A 126 3.75 -25.75 -20.37
N ASP A 127 3.67 -24.69 -21.16
CA ASP A 127 3.71 -24.79 -22.62
C ASP A 127 5.05 -24.34 -23.22
N GLY A 128 6.04 -24.08 -22.35
CA GLY A 128 7.38 -23.72 -22.76
C GLY A 128 8.04 -24.84 -23.56
N TYR A 129 8.38 -24.57 -24.81
CA TYR A 129 9.09 -25.49 -25.68
C TYR A 129 10.53 -25.71 -25.17
N ILE A 130 10.98 -26.96 -25.11
CA ILE A 130 12.35 -27.31 -24.69
C ILE A 130 13.13 -27.88 -25.86
N ALA A 131 12.62 -28.95 -26.47
CA ALA A 131 13.28 -29.70 -27.54
C ALA A 131 12.27 -30.60 -28.29
N THR A 132 12.72 -31.26 -29.35
CA THR A 132 11.99 -32.30 -30.07
C THR A 132 12.83 -33.57 -30.17
N VAL A 133 12.28 -34.68 -29.67
CA VAL A 133 12.93 -35.99 -29.68
C VAL A 133 12.50 -36.75 -30.95
N SER A 134 13.48 -37.22 -31.72
CA SER A 134 13.28 -38.02 -32.94
C SER A 134 12.95 -39.49 -32.61
N GLU A 135 12.51 -40.26 -33.61
CA GLU A 135 12.25 -41.70 -33.43
C GLU A 135 13.51 -42.45 -32.95
N GLY A 136 13.37 -43.18 -31.84
CA GLY A 136 14.47 -43.91 -31.20
C GLY A 136 15.42 -43.05 -30.36
N GLY A 137 15.17 -41.74 -30.25
CA GLY A 137 15.90 -40.84 -29.36
C GLY A 137 15.39 -40.85 -27.92
N SER A 138 16.21 -40.36 -27.00
CA SER A 138 15.85 -40.15 -25.60
C SER A 138 16.52 -38.89 -25.06
N LEU A 139 15.85 -38.16 -24.18
CA LEU A 139 16.35 -36.96 -23.54
C LEU A 139 16.21 -37.08 -22.02
N ARG A 140 17.34 -36.99 -21.31
CA ARG A 140 17.38 -36.93 -19.85
C ARG A 140 18.16 -35.71 -19.39
N ILE A 141 17.51 -34.86 -18.61
CA ILE A 141 18.08 -33.61 -18.09
C ILE A 141 17.87 -33.57 -16.58
N GLU A 142 18.93 -33.28 -15.84
CA GLU A 142 18.86 -32.83 -14.45
C GLU A 142 19.13 -31.31 -14.44
N MET A 143 18.33 -30.55 -13.69
CA MET A 143 18.49 -29.10 -13.61
C MET A 143 18.46 -28.64 -12.16
N ARG A 144 19.47 -27.86 -11.77
CA ARG A 144 19.58 -27.28 -10.42
C ARG A 144 18.95 -25.90 -10.43
N VAL A 145 18.02 -25.67 -9.51
CA VAL A 145 17.26 -24.42 -9.35
C VAL A 145 17.64 -23.79 -8.02
N LYS A 146 17.81 -22.46 -8.02
CA LYS A 146 18.09 -21.67 -6.81
C LYS A 146 17.29 -20.39 -6.78
N ILE A 147 17.02 -19.90 -5.57
CA ILE A 147 16.55 -18.53 -5.34
C ILE A 147 17.75 -17.59 -5.38
N GLY A 148 17.57 -16.43 -6.02
CA GLY A 148 18.58 -15.40 -6.12
C GLY A 148 17.97 -14.04 -6.44
N ARG A 149 18.83 -13.08 -6.80
CA ARG A 149 18.42 -11.73 -7.20
C ARG A 149 19.18 -11.30 -8.44
N GLY A 150 18.49 -10.61 -9.34
CA GLY A 150 19.10 -10.04 -10.54
C GLY A 150 19.72 -11.10 -11.45
N TYR A 151 20.93 -10.82 -11.93
CA TYR A 151 21.67 -11.68 -12.86
C TYR A 151 22.91 -12.27 -12.17
N VAL A 152 23.12 -13.57 -12.36
CA VAL A 152 24.31 -14.28 -11.89
C VAL A 152 24.95 -14.98 -13.08
N SER A 153 26.26 -14.79 -13.26
CA SER A 153 27.01 -15.44 -14.34
C SER A 153 27.23 -16.92 -14.07
N ALA A 154 27.45 -17.71 -15.13
CA ALA A 154 27.77 -19.14 -15.02
C ALA A 154 28.94 -19.42 -14.07
N GLU A 155 30.02 -18.62 -14.13
CA GLU A 155 31.18 -18.75 -13.25
C GLU A 155 30.82 -18.68 -11.75
N LYS A 156 29.85 -17.83 -11.39
CA LYS A 156 29.39 -17.69 -10.00
C LYS A 156 28.40 -18.78 -9.59
N ASN A 157 27.80 -19.47 -10.55
CA ASN A 157 26.95 -20.62 -10.33
C ASN A 157 27.74 -21.95 -10.27
N PHE A 158 29.06 -21.90 -10.46
CA PHE A 158 29.93 -23.05 -10.26
C PHE A 158 30.24 -23.23 -8.77
N ASP A 159 29.33 -23.90 -8.07
CA ASP A 159 29.51 -24.22 -6.66
C ASP A 159 30.46 -25.41 -6.47
N GLU A 160 31.16 -25.44 -5.32
CA GLU A 160 32.02 -26.56 -4.94
C GLU A 160 31.25 -27.88 -4.74
N ASP A 161 29.95 -27.81 -4.43
CA ASP A 161 29.09 -28.98 -4.22
C ASP A 161 28.47 -29.50 -5.53
N LEU A 162 28.78 -28.89 -6.67
CA LEU A 162 28.22 -29.26 -7.96
C LEU A 162 28.86 -30.58 -8.47
N PRO A 163 28.08 -31.64 -8.72
CA PRO A 163 28.63 -32.91 -9.18
C PRO A 163 29.27 -32.80 -10.58
N ILE A 164 30.18 -33.72 -10.87
CA ILE A 164 30.80 -33.85 -12.20
C ILE A 164 29.71 -34.07 -13.26
N GLY A 165 29.83 -33.36 -14.39
CA GLY A 165 28.90 -33.44 -15.51
C GLY A 165 27.80 -32.38 -15.52
N TYR A 166 27.69 -31.55 -14.49
CA TYR A 166 26.86 -30.35 -14.54
C TYR A 166 27.58 -29.22 -15.27
N ILE A 167 26.85 -28.58 -16.16
CA ILE A 167 27.23 -27.37 -16.89
C ILE A 167 26.58 -26.19 -16.17
N PRO A 168 27.37 -25.31 -15.53
CA PRO A 168 26.83 -24.10 -14.92
C PRO A 168 26.34 -23.15 -16.02
N VAL A 169 25.20 -22.51 -15.78
CA VAL A 169 24.61 -21.57 -16.73
C VAL A 169 24.39 -20.24 -16.05
N ASP A 170 24.46 -19.14 -16.79
CA ASP A 170 24.00 -17.85 -16.27
C ASP A 170 22.50 -17.90 -15.98
N SER A 171 22.10 -17.23 -14.90
CA SER A 171 20.76 -17.30 -14.35
C SER A 171 20.18 -15.90 -14.12
N VAL A 172 18.94 -15.71 -14.58
CA VAL A 172 18.16 -14.48 -14.37
C VAL A 172 17.10 -14.76 -13.30
N HIS A 173 17.38 -14.32 -12.09
CA HIS A 173 16.52 -14.51 -10.93
C HIS A 173 15.46 -13.40 -10.78
N SER A 174 15.32 -12.50 -11.75
CA SER A 174 14.34 -11.41 -11.66
C SER A 174 12.96 -11.88 -12.16
N PRO A 175 11.92 -11.90 -11.31
CA PRO A 175 10.57 -12.24 -11.75
C PRO A 175 9.88 -11.09 -12.50
N ILE A 176 10.47 -9.88 -12.48
CA ILE A 176 9.93 -8.70 -13.13
C ILE A 176 10.45 -8.60 -14.55
N ARG A 177 9.55 -8.68 -15.54
CA ARG A 177 9.89 -8.62 -16.97
C ARG A 177 9.99 -7.19 -17.48
N LYS A 178 9.10 -6.32 -17.02
CA LYS A 178 9.02 -4.93 -17.48
C LYS A 178 8.41 -4.04 -16.41
N VAL A 179 8.91 -2.81 -16.32
CA VAL A 179 8.31 -1.75 -15.50
C VAL A 179 8.36 -0.44 -16.27
N ASN A 180 7.18 0.18 -16.41
CA ASN A 180 7.03 1.53 -16.93
C ASN A 180 6.45 2.42 -15.84
N TYR A 181 6.79 3.71 -15.87
CA TYR A 181 6.10 4.70 -15.06
C TYR A 181 5.84 5.95 -15.88
N ALA A 182 4.75 6.63 -15.55
CA ALA A 182 4.37 7.92 -16.10
C ALA A 182 4.05 8.87 -14.94
N VAL A 183 4.36 10.15 -15.13
CA VAL A 183 4.04 11.20 -14.16
C VAL A 183 3.18 12.23 -14.86
N ASP A 184 1.95 12.38 -14.39
CA ASP A 184 0.96 13.32 -14.91
C ASP A 184 0.66 14.41 -13.87
N ALA A 185 0.13 15.54 -14.30
CA ALA A 185 -0.33 16.58 -13.38
C ALA A 185 -1.60 16.12 -12.63
N ALA A 186 -1.58 16.25 -11.30
CA ALA A 186 -2.70 15.98 -10.42
C ALA A 186 -3.31 17.29 -9.90
N ARG A 187 -4.64 17.33 -9.83
CA ARG A 187 -5.38 18.43 -9.21
C ARG A 187 -5.90 18.01 -7.84
N LEU A 188 -5.60 18.82 -6.83
CA LEU A 188 -6.16 18.69 -5.49
C LEU A 188 -6.90 19.99 -5.13
N GLY A 189 -8.23 19.95 -5.19
CA GLY A 189 -9.06 21.14 -4.96
C GLY A 189 -8.83 22.23 -6.02
N GLN A 190 -8.27 23.36 -5.60
CA GLN A 190 -7.95 24.50 -6.49
C GLN A 190 -6.50 24.48 -7.01
N MET A 191 -5.60 23.67 -6.43
CA MET A 191 -4.19 23.57 -6.83
C MET A 191 -3.99 22.46 -7.87
N THR A 192 -3.18 22.72 -8.89
CA THR A 192 -2.96 21.83 -10.06
C THR A 192 -1.49 21.43 -10.26
N ASP A 193 -0.63 21.75 -9.31
CA ASP A 193 0.83 21.60 -9.38
C ASP A 193 1.36 20.32 -8.72
N TYR A 194 0.48 19.41 -8.33
CA TYR A 194 0.85 18.10 -7.78
C TYR A 194 1.14 17.09 -8.90
N ASP A 195 1.89 16.05 -8.56
CA ASP A 195 2.18 14.91 -9.44
C ASP A 195 1.25 13.73 -9.12
N LYS A 196 0.82 13.04 -10.18
CA LYS A 196 0.24 11.69 -10.14
C LYS A 196 1.27 10.74 -10.73
N LEU A 197 1.71 9.76 -9.95
CA LEU A 197 2.54 8.67 -10.45
C LEU A 197 1.64 7.52 -10.87
N THR A 198 1.80 7.04 -12.11
CA THR A 198 1.23 5.78 -12.60
C THR A 198 2.37 4.82 -12.90
N LEU A 199 2.26 3.58 -12.41
CA LEU A 199 3.26 2.52 -12.52
C LEU A 199 2.62 1.29 -13.15
N ASP A 200 3.20 0.81 -14.24
CA ASP A 200 2.81 -0.42 -14.91
C ASP A 200 3.88 -1.49 -14.68
N VAL A 201 3.49 -2.64 -14.12
CA VAL A 201 4.40 -3.72 -13.72
C VAL A 201 3.98 -5.02 -14.39
N TRP A 202 4.91 -5.65 -15.11
CA TRP A 202 4.74 -6.98 -15.71
C TRP A 202 5.66 -7.99 -15.02
N THR A 203 5.09 -9.06 -14.50
CA THR A 203 5.79 -10.16 -13.83
C THR A 203 5.67 -11.45 -14.64
N ASN A 204 6.50 -12.44 -14.34
CA ASN A 204 6.41 -13.78 -14.91
C ASN A 204 5.42 -14.70 -14.17
N GLY A 205 4.72 -14.18 -13.16
CA GLY A 205 3.78 -14.92 -12.30
C GLY A 205 4.38 -15.50 -11.02
N ALA A 206 5.71 -15.46 -10.84
CA ALA A 206 6.34 -15.99 -9.62
C ALA A 206 6.04 -15.11 -8.39
N VAL A 207 5.85 -13.81 -8.63
CA VAL A 207 5.43 -12.82 -7.65
C VAL A 207 4.29 -12.01 -8.26
N ALA A 208 3.23 -11.78 -7.48
CA ALA A 208 2.12 -10.95 -7.91
C ALA A 208 2.57 -9.48 -8.06
N PRO A 209 2.06 -8.71 -9.05
CA PRO A 209 2.45 -7.31 -9.25
C PRO A 209 2.28 -6.43 -8.01
N VAL A 210 1.20 -6.65 -7.24
CA VAL A 210 0.90 -5.91 -6.00
C VAL A 210 2.00 -6.13 -4.96
N ASP A 211 2.34 -7.40 -4.73
CA ASP A 211 3.35 -7.79 -3.74
C ASP A 211 4.74 -7.32 -4.15
N ALA A 212 5.07 -7.39 -5.45
CA ALA A 212 6.33 -6.88 -5.97
C ALA A 212 6.53 -5.39 -5.69
N VAL A 213 5.48 -4.56 -5.88
CA VAL A 213 5.53 -3.13 -5.56
C VAL A 213 5.70 -2.91 -4.05
N GLY A 214 5.00 -3.68 -3.23
CA GLY A 214 5.13 -3.64 -1.77
C GLY A 214 6.54 -3.99 -1.28
N LEU A 215 7.12 -5.07 -1.80
CA LEU A 215 8.50 -5.50 -1.51
C LEU A 215 9.51 -4.45 -1.95
N ALA A 216 9.34 -3.87 -3.14
CA ALA A 216 10.21 -2.81 -3.63
C ALA A 216 10.17 -1.57 -2.74
N ALA A 217 8.97 -1.12 -2.34
CA ALA A 217 8.80 0.03 -1.46
C ALA A 217 9.43 -0.23 -0.07
N LYS A 218 9.24 -1.43 0.48
CA LYS A 218 9.87 -1.84 1.74
C LYS A 218 11.40 -1.79 1.63
N LEU A 219 11.98 -2.35 0.58
CA LEU A 219 13.45 -2.35 0.40
C LEU A 219 14.01 -0.92 0.31
N ILE A 220 13.31 -0.01 -0.38
CA ILE A 220 13.70 1.41 -0.43
C ILE A 220 13.65 2.03 0.95
N LYS A 221 12.57 1.83 1.71
CA LYS A 221 12.43 2.34 3.09
C LYS A 221 13.56 1.86 3.98
N ASP A 222 13.87 0.57 3.95
CA ASP A 222 14.92 -0.04 4.76
C ASP A 222 16.30 0.58 4.43
N HIS A 223 16.60 0.80 3.14
CA HIS A 223 17.81 1.50 2.72
C HIS A 223 17.87 2.99 3.10
N MET A 224 16.72 3.66 3.21
CA MET A 224 16.67 5.07 3.62
C MET A 224 16.82 5.24 5.14
N THR A 225 16.50 4.20 5.92
CA THR A 225 16.47 4.26 7.39
C THR A 225 17.82 4.69 7.99
N ILE A 226 18.95 4.26 7.42
CA ILE A 226 20.29 4.65 7.90
C ILE A 226 20.59 6.15 7.77
N PHE A 227 19.92 6.85 6.86
CA PHE A 227 20.10 8.29 6.66
C PHE A 227 19.26 9.13 7.63
N ILE A 228 18.35 8.49 8.38
CA ILE A 228 17.52 9.15 9.40
C ILE A 228 18.34 9.18 10.69
N ASN A 229 18.82 10.37 11.06
CA ASN A 229 19.75 10.58 12.18
C ASN A 229 19.07 10.99 13.50
N PHE A 230 17.74 10.88 13.57
CA PHE A 230 16.94 11.19 14.76
C PHE A 230 15.95 10.06 15.02
N GLU A 231 15.55 9.89 16.29
CA GLU A 231 14.49 8.94 16.65
C GLU A 231 13.16 9.43 16.07
N GLU A 232 12.59 8.63 15.18
CA GLU A 232 11.22 8.83 14.74
C GLU A 232 10.28 8.53 15.91
N ALA A 233 9.71 9.56 16.52
CA ALA A 233 8.49 9.36 17.30
C ALA A 233 7.42 8.80 16.37
N PRO A 234 6.67 7.75 16.76
CA PRO A 234 5.58 7.24 15.93
C PRO A 234 4.68 8.42 15.56
N GLU A 235 4.46 8.61 14.26
CA GLU A 235 3.60 9.65 13.72
C GLU A 235 2.22 9.40 14.34
N ALA A 236 1.88 10.16 15.39
CA ALA A 236 0.54 10.13 15.96
C ALA A 236 -0.38 10.42 14.80
N GLU A 237 -1.29 9.49 14.51
CA GLU A 237 -2.31 9.67 13.48
C GLU A 237 -2.82 11.10 13.62
N GLU A 238 -2.60 11.92 12.59
CA GLU A 238 -3.26 13.20 12.50
C GLU A 238 -4.74 12.87 12.45
N LEU A 239 -5.37 12.81 13.63
CA LEU A 239 -6.80 12.95 13.82
C LEU A 239 -7.12 14.12 12.93
N THR A 240 -7.75 13.81 11.80
CA THR A 240 -8.23 14.81 10.89
C THR A 240 -8.98 15.79 11.75
N HIS A 241 -8.44 17.01 11.89
CA HIS A 241 -9.25 18.15 12.21
C HIS A 241 -10.18 18.32 11.01
N GLU A 242 -11.18 17.43 10.92
CA GLU A 242 -12.46 17.79 10.36
C GLU A 242 -12.78 19.11 11.05
N LYS A 243 -12.88 20.17 10.25
CA LYS A 243 -13.52 21.43 10.66
C LYS A 243 -14.69 21.03 11.55
N PRO A 244 -14.83 21.57 12.77
CA PRO A 244 -15.87 21.11 13.68
C PRO A 244 -17.18 21.22 12.91
N VAL A 245 -17.71 20.06 12.51
CA VAL A 245 -19.08 19.95 12.02
C VAL A 245 -19.86 20.45 13.20
N THR A 246 -20.40 21.65 13.03
CA THR A 246 -21.10 22.38 14.07
C THR A 246 -22.25 21.48 14.46
N ILE A 247 -22.09 20.77 15.58
CA ILE A 247 -23.12 19.92 16.15
C ILE A 247 -24.28 20.86 16.38
N ARG A 248 -25.29 20.82 15.51
CA ARG A 248 -26.61 21.33 15.82
C ARG A 248 -27.05 20.54 17.04
N ASN A 249 -26.83 21.09 18.22
CA ASN A 249 -27.29 20.48 19.46
C ASN A 249 -28.81 20.35 19.35
N GLU A 250 -29.32 19.13 19.12
CA GLU A 250 -30.75 18.83 19.02
C GLU A 250 -31.53 19.28 20.26
N ASN A 251 -30.82 19.49 21.38
CA ASN A 251 -31.36 20.01 22.63
C ASN A 251 -31.81 21.48 22.55
N LEU A 252 -31.36 22.26 21.56
CA LEU A 252 -31.73 23.68 21.46
C LEU A 252 -33.22 23.88 21.16
N ASP A 253 -33.85 22.94 20.45
CA ASP A 253 -35.25 23.05 20.02
C ASP A 253 -36.24 22.42 21.00
N ARG A 254 -35.75 21.87 22.12
CA ARG A 254 -36.58 21.29 23.18
C ARG A 254 -37.24 22.36 24.03
N SER A 255 -38.38 22.00 24.61
CA SER A 255 -39.11 22.85 25.54
C SER A 255 -38.39 22.94 26.88
N VAL A 256 -38.46 24.10 27.52
CA VAL A 256 -37.96 24.31 28.89
C VAL A 256 -38.71 23.43 29.91
N GLU A 257 -39.90 22.92 29.56
CA GLU A 257 -40.67 21.96 30.38
C GLU A 257 -39.99 20.60 30.54
N GLU A 258 -39.13 20.22 29.58
CA GLU A 258 -38.37 18.97 29.62
C GLU A 258 -37.13 19.07 30.53
N LEU A 259 -36.77 20.29 30.96
CA LEU A 259 -35.75 20.48 31.97
C LEU A 259 -36.36 20.18 33.34
N GLU A 260 -35.77 19.25 34.09
CA GLU A 260 -36.17 18.87 35.45
C GLU A 260 -35.87 19.98 36.48
N LEU A 261 -36.42 21.18 36.25
CA LEU A 261 -36.23 22.37 37.05
C LEU A 261 -37.15 22.39 38.26
N SER A 262 -36.70 23.05 39.33
CA SER A 262 -37.58 23.36 40.45
C SER A 262 -38.80 24.19 40.00
N VAL A 263 -39.93 23.99 40.68
CA VAL A 263 -41.20 24.70 40.44
C VAL A 263 -41.01 26.23 40.43
N ARG A 264 -40.04 26.74 41.18
CA ARG A 264 -39.70 28.17 41.20
C ARG A 264 -39.00 28.61 39.91
N SER A 265 -37.97 27.88 39.48
CA SER A 265 -37.20 28.19 38.28
C SER A 265 -38.07 28.10 37.04
N TYR A 266 -38.91 27.05 36.93
CA TYR A 266 -39.88 26.89 35.83
C TYR A 266 -40.89 28.05 35.76
N ASN A 267 -41.51 28.43 36.89
CA ASN A 267 -42.48 29.54 36.90
C ASN A 267 -41.83 30.89 36.58
N CYS A 268 -40.56 31.09 36.93
CA CYS A 268 -39.85 32.32 36.57
C CYS A 268 -39.56 32.38 35.06
N LEU A 269 -39.19 31.26 34.44
CA LEU A 269 -38.97 31.16 32.98
C LEU A 269 -40.26 31.38 32.20
N LYS A 270 -41.37 30.77 32.67
CA LYS A 270 -42.70 30.97 32.10
C LYS A 270 -43.15 32.43 32.17
N ASN A 271 -42.93 33.11 33.29
CA ASN A 271 -43.25 34.54 33.44
C ASN A 271 -42.36 35.45 32.58
N ALA A 272 -41.17 34.98 32.20
CA ALA A 272 -40.26 35.68 31.31
C ALA A 272 -40.54 35.39 29.81
N ASN A 273 -41.61 34.64 29.49
CA ASN A 273 -41.94 34.16 28.14
C ASN A 273 -40.80 33.38 27.46
N ILE A 274 -40.02 32.63 28.23
CA ILE A 274 -38.97 31.75 27.71
C ILE A 274 -39.53 30.34 27.66
N SER A 275 -39.74 29.84 26.44
CA SER A 275 -40.43 28.56 26.19
C SER A 275 -39.49 27.47 25.68
N THR A 276 -38.42 27.85 24.98
CA THR A 276 -37.44 26.93 24.38
C THR A 276 -36.06 27.08 24.99
N ILE A 277 -35.27 26.02 24.95
CA ILE A 277 -33.88 26.05 25.44
C ILE A 277 -33.04 27.05 24.63
N ARG A 278 -33.31 27.19 23.33
CA ARG A 278 -32.70 28.20 22.45
C ARG A 278 -32.88 29.63 22.96
N GLU A 279 -34.08 29.99 23.41
CA GLU A 279 -34.36 31.32 23.97
C GLU A 279 -33.65 31.53 25.31
N LEU A 280 -33.54 30.47 26.12
CA LEU A 280 -32.88 30.51 27.43
C LEU A 280 -31.37 30.79 27.31
N VAL A 281 -30.67 30.08 26.42
CA VAL A 281 -29.22 30.23 26.25
C VAL A 281 -28.82 31.58 25.63
N GLN A 282 -29.73 32.27 24.96
CA GLN A 282 -29.49 33.62 24.42
C GLN A 282 -29.52 34.71 25.49
N LYS A 283 -30.12 34.44 26.66
CA LYS A 283 -30.18 35.41 27.76
C LYS A 283 -28.88 35.42 28.53
N SER A 284 -28.36 36.61 28.79
CA SER A 284 -27.23 36.80 29.68
C SER A 284 -27.62 36.55 31.13
N GLU A 285 -26.67 36.16 31.97
CA GLU A 285 -26.90 35.95 33.41
C GLU A 285 -27.48 37.20 34.10
N GLN A 286 -27.04 38.38 33.65
CA GLN A 286 -27.51 39.67 34.17
C GLN A 286 -28.96 39.96 33.78
N GLU A 287 -29.42 39.52 32.61
CA GLU A 287 -30.82 39.63 32.19
C GLU A 287 -31.71 38.68 32.99
N MET A 288 -31.23 37.46 33.24
CA MET A 288 -31.95 36.48 34.05
C MET A 288 -32.18 36.99 35.47
N LEU A 289 -31.18 37.60 36.10
CA LEU A 289 -31.30 38.20 37.44
C LEU A 289 -32.24 39.41 37.52
N LYS A 290 -32.58 40.05 36.40
CA LYS A 290 -33.53 41.16 36.34
C LYS A 290 -34.98 40.69 36.25
N THR A 291 -35.22 39.41 35.97
CA THR A 291 -36.58 38.87 35.90
C THR A 291 -37.21 38.79 37.30
N LYS A 292 -38.51 39.12 37.39
CA LYS A 292 -39.21 39.19 38.67
C LYS A 292 -39.19 37.82 39.37
N ASN A 293 -38.80 37.81 40.64
CA ASN A 293 -38.69 36.62 41.50
C ASN A 293 -37.59 35.60 41.11
N PHE A 294 -36.67 35.97 40.22
CA PHE A 294 -35.55 35.12 39.83
C PHE A 294 -34.34 35.33 40.76
N GLY A 295 -33.94 34.28 41.47
CA GLY A 295 -32.88 34.34 42.49
C GLY A 295 -31.58 33.62 42.08
N ARG A 296 -30.49 33.88 42.82
CA ARG A 296 -29.18 33.25 42.60
C ARG A 296 -29.22 31.71 42.65
N LYS A 297 -30.12 31.13 43.47
CA LYS A 297 -30.29 29.68 43.57
C LYS A 297 -30.88 29.07 42.28
N SER A 298 -31.86 29.74 41.67
CA SER A 298 -32.45 29.34 40.38
C SER A 298 -31.46 29.52 39.21
N LEU A 299 -30.61 30.56 39.27
CA LEU A 299 -29.56 30.77 38.28
C LEU A 299 -28.54 29.62 38.27
N ASN A 300 -28.08 29.19 39.45
CA ASN A 300 -27.11 28.10 39.56
C ASN A 300 -27.70 26.75 39.10
N GLU A 301 -28.95 26.47 39.46
CA GLU A 301 -29.69 25.28 39.01
C GLU A 301 -29.75 25.20 37.47
N ILE A 302 -30.08 26.31 36.81
CA ILE A 302 -30.11 26.38 35.35
C ILE A 302 -28.70 26.22 34.75
N LYS A 303 -27.67 26.83 35.34
CA LYS A 303 -26.29 26.69 34.86
C LYS A 303 -25.78 25.26 34.95
N GLU A 304 -26.08 24.55 36.03
CA GLU A 304 -25.67 23.15 36.21
C GLU A 304 -26.31 22.25 35.15
N ILE A 305 -27.60 22.42 34.89
CA ILE A 305 -28.34 21.64 33.88
C ILE A 305 -27.88 21.99 32.46
N LEU A 306 -27.69 23.28 32.15
CA LEU A 306 -27.17 23.70 30.84
C LEU A 306 -25.73 23.20 30.63
N SER A 307 -24.88 23.23 31.66
CA SER A 307 -23.53 22.69 31.61
C SER A 307 -23.51 21.18 31.37
N ALA A 308 -24.42 20.42 31.99
CA ALA A 308 -24.60 18.99 31.72
C ALA A 308 -25.00 18.71 30.26
N MET A 309 -25.65 19.67 29.60
CA MET A 309 -26.02 19.61 28.17
C MET A 309 -24.97 20.25 27.24
N GLY A 310 -23.84 20.72 27.77
CA GLY A 310 -22.79 21.39 26.99
C GLY A 310 -23.17 22.79 26.49
N LEU A 311 -24.13 23.45 27.14
CA LEU A 311 -24.65 24.78 26.79
C LEU A 311 -24.28 25.82 27.86
N THR A 312 -24.18 27.09 27.46
CA THR A 312 -23.91 28.21 28.37
C THR A 312 -24.89 29.36 28.16
N LEU A 313 -25.03 30.24 29.16
CA LEU A 313 -25.86 31.45 29.05
C LEU A 313 -25.11 32.55 28.29
N GLY A 314 -25.81 33.31 27.45
CA GLY A 314 -25.24 34.39 26.62
C GLY A 314 -24.68 33.92 25.27
N MET A 315 -25.08 32.73 24.79
CA MET A 315 -24.73 32.25 23.45
C MET A 315 -25.47 33.08 22.39
N LYS A 316 -24.74 33.59 21.40
CA LYS A 316 -25.33 34.22 20.21
C LYS A 316 -25.48 33.16 19.12
N PHE A 317 -26.51 33.24 18.29
CA PHE A 317 -26.69 32.34 17.15
C PHE A 317 -26.74 33.14 15.85
N ASP A 318 -26.20 32.59 14.76
CA ASP A 318 -26.32 33.17 13.42
C ASP A 318 -27.71 32.91 12.79
N GLU A 319 -28.00 33.51 11.64
CA GLU A 319 -29.28 33.33 10.91
C GLU A 319 -29.55 31.86 10.50
N LYS A 320 -28.58 30.95 10.66
CA LYS A 320 -28.71 29.51 10.36
C LYS A 320 -28.83 28.64 11.62
N GLY A 321 -28.82 29.24 12.81
CA GLY A 321 -28.98 28.58 14.11
C GLY A 321 -27.70 27.96 14.68
N ALA A 322 -26.53 28.38 14.19
CA ALA A 322 -25.24 27.95 14.74
C ALA A 322 -24.77 28.93 15.84
N PRO A 323 -24.20 28.45 16.97
CA PRO A 323 -23.68 29.32 18.01
C PRO A 323 -22.43 30.08 17.53
N VAL A 324 -22.52 31.41 17.59
CA VAL A 324 -21.42 32.35 17.36
C VAL A 324 -20.75 32.60 18.71
N PHE A 325 -19.54 32.06 18.87
CA PHE A 325 -18.72 32.36 20.05
C PHE A 325 -18.23 33.81 19.95
N PRO A 326 -18.38 34.64 20.99
CA PRO A 326 -17.70 35.93 21.03
C PRO A 326 -16.19 35.71 21.05
N GLU A 327 -15.45 36.48 20.25
CA GLU A 327 -13.98 36.49 20.25
C GLU A 327 -13.46 36.73 21.67
N PRO A 328 -12.42 36.02 22.13
CA PRO A 328 -11.84 36.25 23.44
C PRO A 328 -11.33 37.70 23.51
N HIS A 329 -11.84 38.44 24.50
CA HIS A 329 -11.43 39.80 24.81
C HIS A 329 -9.90 39.84 25.00
N ALA A 330 -9.20 40.59 24.15
CA ALA A 330 -7.77 40.83 24.30
C ALA A 330 -7.50 41.48 25.67
N PRO A 331 -6.49 41.04 26.44
CA PRO A 331 -6.15 41.71 27.68
C PRO A 331 -5.67 43.15 27.37
N SER A 332 -6.31 44.12 28.02
CA SER A 332 -5.90 45.52 28.04
C SER A 332 -4.45 45.64 28.52
N PRO A 333 -3.64 46.57 27.98
CA PRO A 333 -2.29 46.78 28.45
C PRO A 333 -2.32 47.34 29.87
N GLU A 334 -1.66 46.65 30.80
CA GLU A 334 -1.43 47.13 32.17
C GLU A 334 -0.60 48.43 32.12
N VAL A 335 -1.03 49.43 32.88
CA VAL A 335 -0.27 50.62 33.29
C VAL A 335 -0.08 50.56 34.79
#